data_AF-A0A4U1BDS4-F1
#
_entry.id   AF-A0A4U1BDS4-F1
#
_cell.length_a   1.000
_cell.length_b   1.000
_cell.length_c   1.000
_cell.angle_alpha   90.00
_cell.angle_beta   90.00
_cell.angle_gamma   90.00
#
_symmetry.space_group_name_H-M   'P 1'
#
loop_
_entity.id
_entity.type
_entity.pdbx_description
1 polymer ?
#
loop_
_entity_poly.entity_id
_entity_poly.type
_entity_poly.pdbx_seq_one_letter_code
_entity_poly.pdbx_strand_id
1 'polypeptide(L)'
;MTELTRKPTLPNLFQFATSEASQDAVLCWLLSWAKPEYGHLDPLLHRTALDFIERIFHLHSVSMPKVISRVEVTRQDNYIDVLCVLNDEYVILIEDKTHTEDHSNQLVNYLNEVSGRGYERDKVLPVYYKTEDQGCYRRVVKKGYQPFTRPMMLQVLNRYPGDNAIVLDYRAYLTHIQQRSDSYITEPVERWSQRAWKGYFLYLQRELGVGTWRYVPNKNGGFMGFWWHFVGDDDCEQYLQIEEKKLCVKIGVAEASQQKALRQFWYENVKERAKTFAPAQWSKPPRFGTGACMTVYQFKGDFRVVNDDGRIDLESTLARLRQSQRLLTSI
;
A
#
# COMPACT_ATOMS: atom_id res chain seq x y z
N MET A 1 20.31 17.63 32.33
CA MET A 1 20.00 16.46 31.48
C MET A 1 19.13 15.54 32.32
N THR A 2 17.82 15.65 32.20
CA THR A 2 16.87 14.75 32.87
C THR A 2 16.71 13.52 32.00
N GLU A 3 17.16 12.37 32.50
CA GLU A 3 16.77 11.07 31.96
C GLU A 3 15.24 10.98 32.00
N LEU A 4 14.60 11.11 30.83
CA LEU A 4 13.24 10.63 30.65
C LEU A 4 13.30 9.11 30.83
N THR A 5 12.97 8.66 32.04
CA THR A 5 12.65 7.27 32.31
C THR A 5 11.54 6.86 31.35
N ARG A 6 11.91 6.09 30.30
CA ARG A 6 10.95 5.47 29.40
C ARG A 6 10.01 4.64 30.28
N LYS A 7 8.75 5.07 30.39
CA LYS A 7 7.71 4.27 31.04
C LYS A 7 7.74 2.87 30.42
N PRO A 8 7.71 1.79 31.24
CA PRO A 8 7.65 0.44 30.71
C PRO A 8 6.41 0.33 29.81
N THR A 9 6.63 0.01 28.53
CA THR A 9 5.53 -0.34 27.63
C THR A 9 5.12 -1.77 27.93
N LEU A 10 3.81 -2.01 28.03
CA LEU A 10 3.28 -3.36 28.15
C LEU A 10 3.78 -4.21 26.97
N PRO A 11 4.24 -5.46 27.22
CA PRO A 11 4.53 -6.40 26.15
C PRO A 11 3.30 -6.62 25.27
N ASN A 12 3.52 -6.77 23.97
CA ASN A 12 2.45 -6.99 22.99
C ASN A 12 2.76 -8.25 22.18
N LEU A 13 1.80 -9.17 22.10
CA LEU A 13 1.98 -10.48 21.45
C LEU A 13 2.47 -10.36 20.00
N PHE A 14 1.90 -9.42 19.24
CA PHE A 14 2.18 -9.24 17.81
C PHE A 14 3.46 -8.47 17.53
N GLN A 15 4.20 -8.01 18.56
CA GLN A 15 5.59 -7.61 18.39
C GLN A 15 6.52 -8.80 18.11
N PHE A 16 6.12 -10.00 18.55
CA PHE A 16 6.86 -11.25 18.34
C PHE A 16 6.22 -12.09 17.23
N ALA A 17 4.89 -12.12 17.19
CA ALA A 17 4.10 -12.84 16.18
C ALA A 17 3.84 -11.95 14.94
N THR A 18 4.89 -11.74 14.14
CA THR A 18 4.89 -10.80 12.98
C THR A 18 4.79 -11.49 11.62
N SER A 19 4.72 -12.82 11.57
CA SER A 19 4.65 -13.58 10.33
C SER A 19 3.23 -13.62 9.74
N GLU A 20 3.14 -13.96 8.46
CA GLU A 20 1.89 -14.30 7.76
C GLU A 20 1.12 -15.40 8.53
N ALA A 21 1.80 -16.47 8.96
CA ALA A 21 1.17 -17.53 9.76
C ALA A 21 0.53 -17.06 11.09
N SER A 22 1.11 -16.06 11.77
CA SER A 22 0.49 -15.46 12.96
C SER A 22 -0.68 -14.54 12.62
N GLN A 23 -0.64 -13.90 11.46
CA GLN A 23 -1.74 -13.11 10.93
C GLN A 23 -2.93 -14.02 10.55
N ASP A 24 -2.67 -15.17 9.92
CA ASP A 24 -3.70 -16.20 9.65
C ASP A 24 -4.39 -16.65 10.92
N ALA A 25 -3.59 -16.89 11.98
CA ALA A 25 -4.11 -17.36 13.25
C ALA A 25 -5.06 -16.34 13.90
N VAL A 26 -4.72 -15.04 13.91
CA VAL A 26 -5.60 -14.02 14.48
C VAL A 26 -6.85 -13.79 13.62
N LEU A 27 -6.74 -13.91 12.30
CA LEU A 27 -7.90 -13.84 11.40
C LEU A 27 -8.86 -15.02 11.62
N CYS A 28 -8.32 -16.25 11.70
CA CYS A 28 -9.11 -17.44 12.01
C CYS A 28 -9.77 -17.34 13.38
N TRP A 29 -9.03 -16.88 14.38
CA TRP A 29 -9.52 -16.67 15.74
C TRP A 29 -10.66 -15.63 15.76
N LEU A 30 -10.49 -14.49 15.09
CA LEU A 30 -11.53 -13.45 15.02
C LEU A 30 -12.77 -13.96 14.28
N LEU A 31 -12.61 -14.61 13.12
CA LEU A 31 -13.74 -15.16 12.36
C LEU A 31 -14.49 -16.25 13.13
N SER A 32 -13.79 -17.03 13.95
CA SER A 32 -14.41 -18.06 14.79
C SER A 32 -15.40 -17.47 15.79
N TRP A 33 -15.18 -16.25 16.28
CA TRP A 33 -16.14 -15.55 17.15
C TRP A 33 -17.47 -15.25 16.48
N ALA A 34 -17.57 -15.30 15.15
CA ALA A 34 -18.84 -15.14 14.44
C ALA A 34 -19.78 -16.35 14.55
N LYS A 35 -19.31 -17.49 15.10
CA LYS A 35 -20.16 -18.66 15.34
C LYS A 35 -21.33 -18.33 16.28
N PRO A 36 -22.57 -18.74 15.96
CA PRO A 36 -23.74 -18.40 16.79
C PRO A 36 -23.63 -18.87 18.24
N GLU A 37 -22.99 -20.02 18.48
CA GLU A 37 -22.80 -20.54 19.84
C GLU A 37 -21.93 -19.62 20.73
N TYR A 38 -21.13 -18.72 20.16
CA TYR A 38 -20.27 -17.81 20.93
C TYR A 38 -20.94 -16.45 21.20
N GLY A 39 -22.08 -16.16 20.56
CA GLY A 39 -22.77 -14.88 20.69
C GLY A 39 -23.21 -14.54 22.11
N HIS A 40 -23.47 -15.55 22.94
CA HIS A 40 -23.82 -15.36 24.36
C HIS A 40 -22.61 -15.43 25.30
N LEU A 41 -21.48 -16.01 24.85
CA LEU A 41 -20.27 -16.15 25.66
C LEU A 41 -19.47 -14.85 25.69
N ASP A 42 -19.29 -14.22 24.53
CA ASP A 42 -18.69 -12.88 24.43
C ASP A 42 -19.40 -12.09 23.31
N PRO A 43 -20.48 -11.35 23.66
CA PRO A 43 -21.23 -10.56 22.69
C PRO A 43 -20.40 -9.49 21.98
N LEU A 44 -19.34 -8.98 22.62
CA LEU A 44 -18.51 -7.92 22.06
C LEU A 44 -17.56 -8.48 20.99
N LEU A 45 -16.93 -9.63 21.24
CA LEU A 45 -16.11 -10.32 20.24
C LEU A 45 -16.97 -10.86 19.10
N HIS A 46 -18.12 -11.44 19.41
CA HIS A 46 -19.07 -11.89 18.41
C HIS A 46 -19.48 -10.75 17.48
N ARG A 47 -19.88 -9.59 18.03
CA ARG A 47 -20.21 -8.42 17.22
C ARG A 47 -19.02 -7.92 16.39
N THR A 48 -17.81 -7.94 16.94
CA THR A 48 -16.60 -7.49 16.22
C THR A 48 -16.27 -8.41 15.04
N ALA A 49 -16.46 -9.72 15.20
CA ALA A 49 -16.31 -10.69 14.11
C ALA A 49 -17.37 -10.48 13.01
N LEU A 50 -18.62 -10.21 13.40
CA LEU A 50 -19.69 -9.87 12.45
C LEU A 50 -19.41 -8.56 11.72
N ASP A 51 -18.91 -7.52 12.40
CA ASP A 51 -18.48 -6.26 11.77
C ASP A 51 -17.35 -6.48 10.74
N PHE A 52 -16.41 -7.40 11.04
CA PHE A 52 -15.35 -7.76 10.10
C PHE A 52 -15.93 -8.41 8.83
N ILE A 53 -16.82 -9.40 9.01
CA ILE A 53 -17.51 -10.08 7.91
C ILE A 53 -18.35 -9.09 7.10
N GLU A 54 -19.17 -8.27 7.76
CA GLU A 54 -20.02 -7.26 7.11
C GLU A 54 -19.19 -6.30 6.24
N ARG A 55 -18.00 -5.91 6.70
CA ARG A 55 -17.10 -5.07 5.92
C ARG A 55 -16.59 -5.78 4.65
N ILE A 56 -16.36 -7.09 4.69
CA ILE A 56 -16.00 -7.89 3.52
C ILE A 56 -17.17 -7.94 2.54
N PHE A 57 -18.39 -8.20 2.99
CA PHE A 57 -19.59 -8.18 2.13
C PHE A 57 -19.76 -6.84 1.42
N HIS A 58 -19.65 -5.72 2.16
CA HIS A 58 -19.68 -4.38 1.57
C HIS A 58 -18.57 -4.14 0.54
N LEU A 59 -17.36 -4.68 0.76
CA LEU A 59 -16.25 -4.56 -0.17
C LEU A 59 -16.55 -5.22 -1.53
N HIS A 60 -17.37 -6.28 -1.53
CA HIS A 60 -17.82 -6.97 -2.73
C HIS A 60 -19.16 -6.46 -3.27
N SER A 61 -19.78 -5.45 -2.64
CA SER A 61 -21.14 -4.98 -2.97
C SER A 61 -22.20 -6.09 -2.89
N VAL A 62 -22.01 -7.04 -1.96
CA VAL A 62 -22.94 -8.14 -1.69
C VAL A 62 -23.63 -7.88 -0.36
N SER A 63 -24.94 -8.16 -0.27
CA SER A 63 -25.66 -8.06 1.00
C SER A 63 -25.36 -9.27 1.89
N MET A 64 -24.99 -9.00 3.14
CA MET A 64 -24.81 -10.04 4.14
C MET A 64 -26.15 -10.69 4.50
N PRO A 65 -26.20 -12.03 4.70
CA PRO A 65 -27.40 -12.70 5.19
C PRO A 65 -27.91 -12.08 6.49
N LYS A 66 -29.23 -11.91 6.60
CA LYS A 66 -29.85 -11.36 7.82
C LYS A 66 -29.64 -12.24 9.06
N VAL A 67 -29.47 -13.54 8.85
CA VAL A 67 -29.24 -14.54 9.90
C VAL A 67 -28.03 -15.35 9.51
N ILE A 68 -27.05 -15.42 10.41
CA ILE A 68 -25.93 -16.38 10.33
C ILE A 68 -26.26 -17.51 11.29
N SER A 69 -26.54 -18.69 10.74
CA SER A 69 -26.82 -19.91 11.50
C SER A 69 -25.63 -20.86 11.56
N ARG A 70 -24.66 -20.72 10.65
CA ARG A 70 -23.44 -21.54 10.62
C ARG A 70 -22.24 -20.73 10.17
N VAL A 71 -21.11 -20.93 10.84
CA VAL A 71 -19.81 -20.38 10.47
C VAL A 71 -18.77 -21.49 10.59
N GLU A 72 -18.10 -21.81 9.50
CA GLU A 72 -16.97 -22.73 9.47
C GLU A 72 -15.71 -21.97 9.09
N VAL A 73 -14.64 -22.13 9.87
CA VAL A 73 -13.37 -21.45 9.64
C VAL A 73 -12.28 -22.50 9.52
N THR A 74 -11.58 -22.51 8.40
CA THR A 74 -10.48 -23.42 8.11
C THR A 74 -9.23 -22.61 7.81
N ARG A 75 -8.12 -22.99 8.45
CA ARG A 75 -6.80 -22.41 8.21
C ARG A 75 -6.03 -23.30 7.24
N GLN A 76 -5.34 -22.73 6.25
CA GLN A 76 -4.51 -23.45 5.29
C GLN A 76 -5.24 -24.55 4.51
N ASP A 77 -6.39 -24.20 3.93
CA ASP A 77 -7.20 -25.11 3.13
C ASP A 77 -6.74 -25.10 1.66
N ASN A 78 -6.14 -26.18 1.18
CA ASN A 78 -5.54 -26.25 -0.17
C ASN A 78 -4.64 -25.03 -0.48
N TYR A 79 -3.79 -24.67 0.49
CA TYR A 79 -2.86 -23.53 0.47
C TYR A 79 -3.51 -22.14 0.57
N ILE A 80 -4.83 -22.05 0.70
CA ILE A 80 -5.54 -20.80 1.01
C ILE A 80 -5.32 -20.49 2.49
N ASP A 81 -4.80 -19.30 2.80
CA ASP A 81 -4.40 -18.95 4.17
C ASP A 81 -5.56 -19.06 5.17
N VAL A 82 -6.71 -18.45 4.83
CA VAL A 82 -7.96 -18.55 5.61
C VAL A 82 -9.17 -18.75 4.70
N LEU A 83 -9.99 -19.74 5.02
CA LEU A 83 -11.29 -19.98 4.39
C LEU A 83 -12.39 -19.90 5.46
N CYS A 84 -13.44 -19.11 5.20
CA CYS A 84 -14.60 -19.01 6.07
C CYS A 84 -15.88 -19.23 5.28
N VAL A 85 -16.69 -20.20 5.69
CA VAL A 85 -17.96 -20.56 5.05
C VAL A 85 -19.11 -20.14 5.97
N LEU A 86 -20.05 -19.35 5.43
CA LEU A 86 -21.23 -18.87 6.14
C LEU A 86 -22.47 -19.53 5.56
N ASN A 87 -23.29 -20.12 6.43
CA ASN A 87 -24.56 -20.79 6.09
C ASN A 87 -24.44 -21.83 4.96
N ASP A 88 -23.27 -22.46 4.80
CA ASP A 88 -22.97 -23.38 3.68
C ASP A 88 -23.14 -22.75 2.28
N GLU A 89 -23.17 -21.43 2.20
CA GLU A 89 -23.60 -20.68 1.01
C GLU A 89 -22.53 -19.67 0.56
N TYR A 90 -22.04 -18.84 1.48
CA TYR A 90 -21.05 -17.81 1.18
C TYR A 90 -19.65 -18.26 1.61
N VAL A 91 -18.66 -17.99 0.76
CA VAL A 91 -17.26 -18.33 1.03
C VAL A 91 -16.41 -17.07 1.02
N ILE A 92 -15.82 -16.75 2.16
CA ILE A 92 -14.76 -15.76 2.28
C ILE A 92 -13.43 -16.51 2.20
N LEU A 93 -12.66 -16.26 1.15
CA LEU A 93 -11.28 -16.74 1.03
C LEU A 93 -10.34 -15.55 1.20
N ILE A 94 -9.42 -15.66 2.15
CA ILE A 94 -8.46 -14.60 2.46
C ILE A 94 -7.08 -15.11 2.08
N GLU A 95 -6.43 -14.38 1.18
CA GLU A 95 -4.97 -14.42 1.03
C GLU A 95 -4.38 -13.34 1.91
N ASP A 96 -3.51 -13.71 2.83
CA ASP A 96 -2.83 -12.80 3.73
C ASP A 96 -1.46 -12.41 3.15
N LYS A 97 -1.08 -11.14 3.29
CA LYS A 97 0.27 -10.67 2.95
C LYS A 97 0.74 -9.65 3.95
N THR A 98 1.94 -9.84 4.49
CA THR A 98 2.60 -8.84 5.35
C THR A 98 3.43 -7.91 4.47
N HIS A 99 4.66 -8.27 4.14
CA HIS A 99 5.59 -7.43 3.38
C HIS A 99 5.56 -7.66 1.87
N THR A 100 5.28 -8.88 1.43
CA THR A 100 5.37 -9.30 0.02
C THR A 100 4.15 -8.86 -0.78
N GLU A 101 4.31 -8.75 -2.10
CA GLU A 101 3.20 -8.55 -3.02
C GLU A 101 2.91 -9.86 -3.77
N ASP A 102 1.67 -10.04 -4.20
CA ASP A 102 1.35 -11.15 -5.11
C ASP A 102 2.13 -11.03 -6.43
N HIS A 103 2.80 -12.12 -6.80
CA HIS A 103 3.66 -12.20 -7.97
C HIS A 103 3.39 -13.44 -8.84
N SER A 104 2.49 -14.33 -8.43
CA SER A 104 2.29 -15.63 -9.08
C SER A 104 0.83 -15.81 -9.53
N ASN A 105 0.47 -16.94 -10.13
CA ASN A 105 -0.93 -17.26 -10.45
C ASN A 105 -1.71 -17.83 -9.25
N GLN A 106 -1.15 -17.76 -8.05
CA GLN A 106 -1.71 -18.30 -6.81
C GLN A 106 -3.16 -17.86 -6.56
N LEU A 107 -3.45 -16.55 -6.61
CA LEU A 107 -4.81 -16.03 -6.42
C LEU A 107 -5.82 -16.63 -7.41
N VAL A 108 -5.43 -16.82 -8.67
CA VAL A 108 -6.31 -17.41 -9.69
C VAL A 108 -6.55 -18.90 -9.39
N ASN A 109 -5.51 -19.61 -8.98
CA ASN A 109 -5.60 -21.03 -8.64
C ASN A 109 -6.55 -21.25 -7.44
N TYR A 110 -6.47 -20.40 -6.43
CA TYR A 110 -7.30 -20.47 -5.23
C TYR A 110 -8.76 -20.18 -5.53
N LEU A 111 -9.03 -19.19 -6.37
CA LEU A 111 -10.39 -18.90 -6.82
C LEU A 111 -10.98 -20.07 -7.63
N ASN A 112 -10.19 -20.69 -8.50
CA ASN A 112 -10.62 -21.87 -9.27
C ASN A 112 -10.88 -23.07 -8.37
N GLU A 113 -10.02 -23.31 -7.37
CA GLU A 113 -10.16 -24.37 -6.37
C GLU A 113 -11.49 -24.22 -5.61
N VAL A 114 -11.79 -23.02 -5.09
CA VAL A 114 -13.06 -22.77 -4.38
C VAL A 114 -14.26 -22.88 -5.32
N SER A 115 -14.15 -22.36 -6.55
CA SER A 115 -15.24 -22.45 -7.54
C SER A 115 -15.55 -23.91 -7.91
N GLY A 116 -14.53 -24.79 -7.93
CA GLY A 116 -14.69 -26.22 -8.18
C GLY A 116 -15.50 -26.97 -7.12
N ARG A 117 -15.75 -26.36 -5.95
CA ARG A 117 -16.52 -26.94 -4.85
C ARG A 117 -18.03 -26.73 -4.96
N GLY A 118 -18.50 -26.06 -6.01
CA GLY A 118 -19.92 -25.88 -6.31
C GLY A 118 -20.55 -24.60 -5.74
N TYR A 119 -19.75 -23.66 -5.23
CA TYR A 119 -20.25 -22.35 -4.80
C TYR A 119 -20.57 -21.45 -6.00
N GLU A 120 -21.64 -20.67 -5.90
CA GLU A 120 -21.98 -19.66 -6.91
C GLU A 120 -20.96 -18.52 -6.88
N ARG A 121 -20.61 -18.00 -8.06
CA ARG A 121 -19.52 -17.03 -8.21
C ARG A 121 -19.73 -15.74 -7.40
N ASP A 122 -20.96 -15.27 -7.30
CA ASP A 122 -21.35 -14.08 -6.54
C ASP A 122 -21.41 -14.31 -5.03
N LYS A 123 -21.25 -15.56 -4.58
CA LYS A 123 -21.16 -15.96 -3.18
C LYS A 123 -19.73 -16.26 -2.73
N VAL A 124 -18.76 -16.18 -3.64
CA VAL A 124 -17.33 -16.29 -3.35
C VAL A 124 -16.75 -14.88 -3.22
N LEU A 125 -16.24 -14.57 -2.02
CA LEU A 125 -15.77 -13.25 -1.59
C LEU A 125 -14.24 -13.28 -1.36
N PRO A 126 -13.43 -13.19 -2.44
CA PRO A 126 -11.97 -13.22 -2.35
C PRO A 126 -11.38 -11.93 -1.81
N VAL A 127 -10.63 -12.03 -0.71
CA VAL A 127 -10.01 -10.93 0.01
C VAL A 127 -8.50 -11.05 -0.03
N TYR A 128 -7.83 -9.96 -0.39
CA TYR A 128 -6.38 -9.82 -0.25
C TYR A 128 -6.09 -8.96 0.97
N TYR A 129 -5.79 -9.60 2.09
CA TYR A 129 -5.59 -8.93 3.38
C TYR A 129 -4.16 -8.43 3.52
N LYS A 130 -3.99 -7.10 3.63
CA LYS A 130 -2.68 -6.45 3.53
C LYS A 130 -2.46 -5.44 4.66
N THR A 131 -1.52 -5.76 5.55
CA THR A 131 -1.23 -4.95 6.74
C THR A 131 -0.11 -3.93 6.57
N GLU A 132 0.87 -4.17 5.69
CA GLU A 132 1.84 -3.15 5.28
C GLU A 132 1.38 -2.36 4.06
N ASP A 133 1.95 -1.17 3.86
CA ASP A 133 1.57 -0.35 2.71
C ASP A 133 2.09 -0.96 1.40
N GLN A 134 1.26 -0.88 0.34
CA GLN A 134 1.55 -1.34 -1.02
C GLN A 134 1.08 -0.29 -2.02
N GLY A 135 1.92 -0.01 -3.04
CA GLY A 135 1.69 1.10 -3.97
C GLY A 135 0.70 0.79 -5.10
N CYS A 136 0.39 -0.48 -5.38
CA CYS A 136 -0.54 -0.82 -6.44
C CYS A 136 -1.24 -2.16 -6.20
N TYR A 137 -2.57 -2.17 -6.28
CA TYR A 137 -3.40 -3.37 -6.17
C TYR A 137 -4.04 -3.80 -7.50
N ARG A 138 -3.69 -3.17 -8.63
CA ARG A 138 -4.33 -3.45 -9.94
C ARG A 138 -4.25 -4.93 -10.33
N ARG A 139 -3.13 -5.60 -10.02
CA ARG A 139 -2.96 -7.04 -10.28
C ARG A 139 -3.88 -7.91 -9.41
N VAL A 140 -4.02 -7.56 -8.13
CA VAL A 140 -4.90 -8.24 -7.18
C VAL A 140 -6.36 -8.11 -7.64
N VAL A 141 -6.80 -6.89 -7.95
CA VAL A 141 -8.16 -6.61 -8.43
C VAL A 141 -8.43 -7.31 -9.78
N LYS A 142 -7.46 -7.30 -10.71
CA LYS A 142 -7.59 -8.01 -11.99
C LYS A 142 -7.78 -9.51 -11.82
N LYS A 143 -7.27 -10.10 -10.73
CA LYS A 143 -7.43 -11.51 -10.38
C LYS A 143 -8.71 -11.80 -9.59
N GLY A 144 -9.57 -10.80 -9.39
CA GLY A 144 -10.88 -10.94 -8.75
C GLY A 144 -10.88 -10.68 -7.25
N TYR A 145 -9.74 -10.44 -6.63
CA TYR A 145 -9.62 -10.20 -5.19
C TYR A 145 -9.85 -8.74 -4.84
N GLN A 146 -10.50 -8.49 -3.70
CA GLN A 146 -10.64 -7.15 -3.16
C GLN A 146 -9.60 -6.88 -2.05
N PRO A 147 -8.81 -5.79 -2.14
CA PRO A 147 -7.87 -5.43 -1.09
C PRO A 147 -8.57 -5.05 0.23
N PHE A 148 -8.23 -5.74 1.32
CA PHE A 148 -8.65 -5.38 2.66
C PHE A 148 -7.42 -4.88 3.43
N THR A 149 -7.36 -3.57 3.65
CA THR A 149 -6.13 -2.90 4.10
C THR A 149 -6.10 -2.69 5.62
N ARG A 150 -4.91 -2.43 6.18
CA ARG A 150 -4.73 -2.06 7.59
C ARG A 150 -5.71 -0.97 8.10
N PRO A 151 -5.94 0.16 7.40
CA PRO A 151 -6.96 1.13 7.82
C PRO A 151 -8.37 0.54 7.95
N MET A 152 -8.76 -0.40 7.07
CA MET A 152 -10.07 -1.06 7.16
C MET A 152 -10.16 -1.99 8.37
N MET A 153 -9.11 -2.74 8.67
CA MET A 153 -9.06 -3.57 9.88
C MET A 153 -9.08 -2.70 11.14
N LEU A 154 -8.32 -1.61 11.17
CA LEU A 154 -8.35 -0.67 12.30
C LEU A 154 -9.75 -0.08 12.51
N GLN A 155 -10.52 0.19 11.45
CA GLN A 155 -11.92 0.62 11.60
C GLN A 155 -12.80 -0.42 12.29
N VAL A 156 -12.55 -1.72 12.06
CA VAL A 156 -13.24 -2.81 12.78
C VAL A 156 -12.78 -2.86 14.23
N LEU A 157 -11.47 -2.98 14.47
CA LEU A 157 -10.91 -3.16 15.82
C LEU A 157 -11.12 -1.95 16.74
N ASN A 158 -11.18 -0.73 16.19
CA ASN A 158 -11.43 0.48 16.98
C ASN A 158 -12.87 0.57 17.50
N ARG A 159 -13.81 -0.21 16.94
CA ARG A 159 -15.19 -0.28 17.44
C ARG A 159 -15.33 -1.25 18.61
N TYR A 160 -14.37 -2.15 18.83
CA TYR A 160 -14.41 -3.08 19.95
C TYR A 160 -14.21 -2.33 21.29
N PRO A 161 -15.23 -2.32 22.17
CA PRO A 161 -15.18 -1.57 23.44
C PRO A 161 -14.66 -2.43 24.61
N GLY A 162 -14.45 -3.72 24.41
CA GLY A 162 -14.01 -4.64 25.46
C GLY A 162 -12.51 -4.61 25.74
N ASP A 163 -12.06 -5.53 26.59
CA ASP A 163 -10.71 -5.61 27.12
C ASP A 163 -9.96 -6.90 26.74
N ASN A 164 -10.47 -7.67 25.76
CA ASN A 164 -9.81 -8.88 25.29
C ASN A 164 -8.39 -8.59 24.81
N ALA A 165 -7.41 -9.19 25.48
CA ALA A 165 -5.99 -8.93 25.26
C ALA A 165 -5.53 -9.16 23.82
N ILE A 166 -6.09 -10.16 23.12
CA ILE A 166 -5.71 -10.46 21.73
C ILE A 166 -6.17 -9.34 20.79
N VAL A 167 -7.41 -8.85 20.95
CA VAL A 167 -7.89 -7.69 20.16
C VAL A 167 -7.07 -6.45 20.46
N LEU A 168 -6.85 -6.17 21.74
CA LEU A 168 -6.10 -4.99 22.18
C LEU A 168 -4.67 -5.02 21.63
N ASP A 169 -4.01 -6.17 21.71
CA ASP A 169 -2.65 -6.32 21.21
C ASP A 169 -2.59 -6.21 19.69
N TYR A 170 -3.50 -6.84 18.96
CA TYR A 170 -3.50 -6.76 17.50
C TYR A 170 -3.80 -5.34 17.02
N ARG A 171 -4.77 -4.67 17.65
CA ARG A 171 -5.10 -3.27 17.39
C ARG A 171 -3.91 -2.35 17.66
N ALA A 172 -3.24 -2.51 18.79
CA ALA A 172 -2.07 -1.71 19.14
C ALA A 172 -0.91 -1.94 18.14
N TYR A 173 -0.70 -3.18 17.72
CA TYR A 173 0.30 -3.53 16.71
C TYR A 173 0.01 -2.86 15.35
N LEU A 174 -1.21 -3.01 14.82
CA LEU A 174 -1.59 -2.37 13.57
C LEU A 174 -1.55 -0.84 13.69
N THR A 175 -1.95 -0.28 14.83
CA THR A 175 -1.86 1.16 15.09
C THR A 175 -0.41 1.63 15.06
N HIS A 176 0.52 0.85 15.62
CA HIS A 176 1.95 1.16 15.57
C HIS A 176 2.48 1.17 14.13
N ILE A 177 2.07 0.22 13.27
CA ILE A 177 2.44 0.26 11.85
C ILE A 177 1.88 1.52 11.18
N GLN A 178 0.62 1.86 11.44
CA GLN A 178 -0.02 3.06 10.92
C GLN A 178 0.73 4.33 11.33
N GLN A 179 1.07 4.49 12.60
CA GLN A 179 1.84 5.62 13.11
C GLN A 179 3.21 5.76 12.44
N ARG A 180 3.87 4.64 12.13
CA ARG A 180 5.16 4.66 11.42
C ARG A 180 5.01 5.01 9.94
N SER A 181 3.87 4.68 9.33
CA SER A 181 3.53 5.15 7.99
C SER A 181 3.29 6.66 8.03
N ASP A 182 2.48 7.13 8.96
CA ASP A 182 2.07 8.54 9.10
C ASP A 182 3.16 9.46 9.67
N SER A 183 4.29 8.91 10.12
CA SER A 183 5.37 9.71 10.73
C SER A 183 6.00 10.72 9.77
N TYR A 184 5.70 10.65 8.47
CA TYR A 184 6.11 11.68 7.49
C TYR A 184 5.54 13.06 7.82
N ILE A 185 4.43 13.12 8.55
CA ILE A 185 3.76 14.36 8.96
C ILE A 185 4.48 14.97 10.17
N THR A 186 4.94 14.14 11.11
CA THR A 186 5.42 14.58 12.42
C THR A 186 6.94 14.61 12.56
N GLU A 187 7.67 13.88 11.73
CA GLU A 187 9.13 13.85 11.74
C GLU A 187 9.73 14.80 10.69
N PRO A 188 10.87 15.45 11.00
CA PRO A 188 11.64 16.17 10.00
C PRO A 188 12.00 15.27 8.82
N VAL A 189 12.03 15.84 7.61
CA VAL A 189 12.20 15.09 6.35
C VAL A 189 13.52 14.31 6.25
N GLU A 190 14.50 14.68 7.06
CA GLU A 190 15.81 14.04 7.22
C GLU A 190 15.78 12.77 8.07
N ARG A 191 14.74 12.59 8.89
CA ARG A 191 14.55 11.43 9.77
C ARG A 191 13.56 10.41 9.23
N TRP A 192 13.06 10.62 8.01
CA TRP A 192 12.08 9.73 7.40
C TRP A 192 12.64 8.33 7.22
N SER A 193 11.96 7.37 7.84
CA SER A 193 12.18 5.94 7.58
C SER A 193 11.55 5.52 6.25
N GLN A 194 11.85 4.29 5.80
CA GLN A 194 11.15 3.74 4.62
C GLN A 194 9.63 3.73 4.80
N ARG A 195 9.09 3.46 6.00
CA ARG A 195 7.64 3.52 6.24
C ARG A 195 7.09 4.94 6.12
N ALA A 196 7.83 5.96 6.58
CA ALA A 196 7.46 7.36 6.39
C ALA A 196 7.37 7.72 4.90
N TRP A 197 8.34 7.26 4.09
CA TRP A 197 8.27 7.42 2.63
C TRP A 197 7.05 6.74 2.01
N LYS A 198 6.70 5.52 2.45
CA LYS A 198 5.47 4.84 2.00
C LYS A 198 4.21 5.63 2.34
N GLY A 199 4.10 6.15 3.57
CA GLY A 199 2.97 6.99 3.98
C GLY A 199 2.88 8.29 3.17
N TYR A 200 4.01 8.96 2.94
CA TYR A 200 4.06 10.14 2.08
C TYR A 200 3.63 9.82 0.64
N PHE A 201 4.03 8.67 0.11
CA PHE A 201 3.63 8.25 -1.24
C PHE A 201 2.15 7.88 -1.33
N LEU A 202 1.56 7.25 -0.31
CA LEU A 202 0.11 7.05 -0.23
C LEU A 202 -0.64 8.40 -0.24
N TYR A 203 -0.14 9.39 0.49
CA TYR A 203 -0.65 10.75 0.44
C TYR A 203 -0.58 11.32 -0.99
N LEU A 204 0.57 11.24 -1.66
CA LEU A 204 0.72 11.72 -3.03
C LEU A 204 -0.21 11.01 -4.02
N GLN A 205 -0.39 9.68 -3.92
CA GLN A 205 -1.33 8.95 -4.79
C GLN A 205 -2.75 9.49 -4.66
N ARG A 206 -3.18 9.77 -3.42
CA ARG A 206 -4.52 10.32 -3.17
C ARG A 206 -4.66 11.73 -3.74
N GLU A 207 -3.70 12.62 -3.47
CA GLU A 207 -3.79 14.03 -3.88
C GLU A 207 -3.56 14.27 -5.37
N LEU A 208 -2.81 13.39 -6.04
CA LEU A 208 -2.59 13.44 -7.49
C LEU A 208 -3.66 12.63 -8.26
N GLY A 209 -4.37 11.71 -7.60
CA GLY A 209 -5.31 10.78 -8.22
C GLY A 209 -4.66 9.71 -9.11
N VAL A 210 -3.33 9.67 -9.16
CA VAL A 210 -2.52 8.80 -10.01
C VAL A 210 -1.20 8.45 -9.32
N GLY A 211 -0.46 7.52 -9.94
CA GLY A 211 0.89 7.19 -9.57
C GLY A 211 1.01 5.83 -8.88
N THR A 212 2.22 5.33 -8.83
CA THR A 212 2.58 4.06 -8.19
C THR A 212 3.91 4.23 -7.47
N TRP A 213 4.20 3.36 -6.52
CA TRP A 213 5.47 3.36 -5.80
C TRP A 213 5.89 1.97 -5.38
N ARG A 214 7.20 1.80 -5.19
CA ARG A 214 7.85 0.59 -4.69
C ARG A 214 9.28 0.91 -4.29
N TYR A 215 9.87 0.01 -3.52
CA TYR A 215 11.31 0.02 -3.30
C TYR A 215 12.05 -0.47 -4.55
N VAL A 216 13.12 0.23 -4.92
CA VAL A 216 13.99 -0.12 -6.05
C VAL A 216 15.34 -0.58 -5.50
N PRO A 217 15.65 -1.89 -5.51
CA PRO A 217 16.94 -2.36 -5.03
C PRO A 217 18.07 -1.93 -5.95
N ASN A 218 19.23 -1.60 -5.37
CA ASN A 218 20.47 -1.36 -6.11
C ASN A 218 21.66 -1.81 -5.25
N LYS A 219 22.88 -1.79 -5.82
CA LYS A 219 24.11 -2.24 -5.14
C LYS A 219 24.43 -1.47 -3.84
N ASN A 220 23.81 -0.31 -3.62
CA ASN A 220 24.04 0.57 -2.47
C ASN A 220 22.85 0.59 -1.49
N GLY A 221 21.95 -0.40 -1.54
CA GLY A 221 20.81 -0.47 -0.61
C GLY A 221 19.53 0.22 -1.11
N GLY A 222 19.43 0.50 -2.41
CA GLY A 222 18.18 0.89 -3.07
C GLY A 222 17.64 2.27 -2.71
N PHE A 223 16.39 2.54 -3.07
CA PHE A 223 15.63 3.72 -2.66
C PHE A 223 14.12 3.50 -2.78
N MET A 224 13.32 4.28 -2.05
CA MET A 224 11.88 4.36 -2.28
C MET A 224 11.57 5.23 -3.51
N GLY A 225 10.93 4.63 -4.52
CA GLY A 225 10.57 5.29 -5.77
C GLY A 225 9.07 5.54 -5.88
N PHE A 226 8.67 6.69 -6.43
CA PHE A 226 7.29 7.03 -6.78
C PHE A 226 7.26 7.59 -8.20
N TRP A 227 6.35 7.08 -9.04
CA TRP A 227 6.24 7.42 -10.46
C TRP A 227 4.84 7.90 -10.81
N TRP A 228 4.73 8.99 -11.56
CA TRP A 228 3.46 9.55 -12.00
C TRP A 228 3.63 10.44 -13.24
N HIS A 229 2.50 10.93 -13.75
CA HIS A 229 2.44 11.83 -14.90
C HIS A 229 3.15 11.26 -16.14
N PHE A 230 2.79 10.02 -16.47
CA PHE A 230 3.22 9.34 -17.68
C PHE A 230 2.56 9.96 -18.90
N VAL A 231 3.37 10.32 -19.90
CA VAL A 231 2.98 10.84 -21.22
C VAL A 231 3.87 10.21 -22.31
N GLY A 232 3.54 10.44 -23.58
CA GLY A 232 4.27 9.87 -24.71
C GLY A 232 3.55 8.65 -25.28
N ASP A 233 4.32 7.74 -25.89
CA ASP A 233 3.83 6.58 -26.63
C ASP A 233 4.63 5.31 -26.29
N ASP A 234 4.36 4.22 -27.02
CA ASP A 234 4.99 2.92 -26.83
C ASP A 234 6.50 2.93 -27.15
N ASP A 235 6.98 3.86 -27.97
CA ASP A 235 8.40 3.98 -28.30
C ASP A 235 9.16 4.69 -27.17
N CYS A 236 8.56 5.76 -26.64
CA CYS A 236 9.14 6.57 -25.59
C CYS A 236 8.08 7.15 -24.65
N GLU A 237 8.09 6.70 -23.40
CA GLU A 237 7.27 7.23 -22.32
C GLU A 237 8.09 8.25 -21.51
N GLN A 238 7.53 9.41 -21.18
CA GLN A 238 8.13 10.39 -20.28
C GLN A 238 7.32 10.45 -18.99
N TYR A 239 7.99 10.59 -17.85
CA TYR A 239 7.31 10.63 -16.56
C TYR A 239 8.13 11.35 -15.49
N LEU A 240 7.46 11.69 -14.40
CA LEU A 240 8.10 12.20 -13.19
C LEU A 240 8.36 11.06 -12.22
N GLN A 241 9.51 11.12 -11.56
CA GLN A 241 9.90 10.14 -10.56
C GLN A 241 10.53 10.80 -9.34
N ILE A 242 10.05 10.45 -8.16
CA ILE A 242 10.75 10.71 -6.90
C ILE A 242 11.68 9.51 -6.63
N GLU A 243 12.95 9.80 -6.33
CA GLU A 243 13.93 8.86 -5.78
C GLU A 243 14.35 9.41 -4.42
N GLU A 244 13.52 9.18 -3.40
CA GLU A 244 13.62 9.82 -2.08
C GLU A 244 13.80 11.34 -2.19
N LYS A 245 15.00 11.89 -1.93
CA LYS A 245 15.24 13.35 -1.96
C LYS A 245 15.28 13.95 -3.38
N LYS A 246 15.36 13.11 -4.41
CA LYS A 246 15.51 13.56 -5.79
C LYS A 246 14.17 13.57 -6.50
N LEU A 247 13.92 14.63 -7.25
CA LEU A 247 12.85 14.71 -8.23
C LEU A 247 13.46 14.68 -9.63
N CYS A 248 13.09 13.67 -10.41
CA CYS A 248 13.64 13.38 -11.72
C CYS A 248 12.57 13.48 -12.81
N VAL A 249 12.97 14.02 -13.96
CA VAL A 249 12.29 13.80 -15.24
C VAL A 249 12.95 12.61 -15.91
N LYS A 250 12.15 11.59 -16.21
CA LYS A 250 12.60 10.30 -16.71
C LYS A 250 11.99 10.02 -18.07
N ILE A 251 12.67 9.16 -18.82
CA ILE A 251 12.14 8.53 -20.02
C ILE A 251 12.27 7.00 -19.90
N GLY A 252 11.29 6.28 -20.44
CA GLY A 252 11.32 4.85 -20.72
C GLY A 252 11.37 4.66 -22.24
N VAL A 253 12.39 3.96 -22.74
CA VAL A 253 12.57 3.73 -24.19
C VAL A 253 12.53 2.23 -24.47
N ALA A 254 11.64 1.81 -25.36
CA ALA A 254 11.47 0.41 -25.74
C ALA A 254 12.70 -0.12 -26.51
N GLU A 255 13.12 0.59 -27.56
CA GLU A 255 14.17 0.15 -28.46
C GLU A 255 15.58 0.58 -28.00
N ALA A 256 16.45 -0.40 -27.75
CA ALA A 256 17.80 -0.15 -27.24
C ALA A 256 18.65 0.75 -28.17
N SER A 257 18.45 0.62 -29.48
CA SER A 257 19.15 1.42 -30.50
C SER A 257 18.77 2.90 -30.46
N GLN A 258 17.58 3.24 -29.97
CA GLN A 258 17.07 4.61 -29.92
C GLN A 258 17.40 5.33 -28.61
N GLN A 259 17.80 4.62 -27.55
CA GLN A 259 18.02 5.16 -26.20
C GLN A 259 18.90 6.42 -26.19
N LYS A 260 20.03 6.43 -26.92
CA LYS A 260 20.94 7.58 -26.94
C LYS A 260 20.31 8.79 -27.62
N ALA A 261 19.63 8.58 -28.74
CA ALA A 261 19.01 9.63 -29.53
C ALA A 261 17.83 10.26 -28.77
N LEU A 262 16.92 9.42 -28.26
CA LEU A 262 15.75 9.87 -27.48
C LEU A 262 16.15 10.54 -26.17
N ARG A 263 17.17 10.04 -25.46
CA ARG A 263 17.70 10.71 -24.26
C ARG A 263 18.21 12.11 -24.56
N GLN A 264 18.93 12.29 -25.67
CA GLN A 264 19.44 13.61 -26.05
C GLN A 264 18.31 14.53 -26.48
N PHE A 265 17.36 14.03 -27.27
CA PHE A 265 16.16 14.76 -27.69
C PHE A 265 15.35 15.26 -26.48
N TRP A 266 15.01 14.37 -25.55
CA TRP A 266 14.21 14.73 -24.38
C TRP A 266 14.97 15.61 -23.39
N TYR A 267 16.29 15.44 -23.26
CA TYR A 267 17.11 16.37 -22.48
C TYR A 267 17.00 17.81 -22.99
N GLU A 268 17.21 18.05 -24.30
CA GLU A 268 17.14 19.42 -24.84
C GLU A 268 15.72 19.98 -24.74
N ASN A 269 14.68 19.19 -25.07
CA ASN A 269 13.29 19.63 -24.96
C ASN A 269 12.90 20.03 -23.52
N VAL A 270 13.20 19.16 -22.53
CA VAL A 270 12.88 19.44 -21.12
C VAL A 270 13.69 20.62 -20.59
N LYS A 271 14.95 20.74 -21.00
CA LYS A 271 15.81 21.86 -20.63
C LYS A 271 15.29 23.20 -21.17
N GLU A 272 14.88 23.26 -22.43
CA GLU A 272 14.31 24.50 -22.99
C GLU A 272 13.02 24.89 -22.27
N ARG A 273 12.13 23.93 -21.99
CA ARG A 273 10.91 24.18 -21.19
C ARG A 273 11.21 24.67 -19.78
N ALA A 274 12.18 24.05 -19.12
CA ALA A 274 12.60 24.46 -17.79
C ALA A 274 13.14 25.89 -17.76
N LYS A 275 13.76 26.38 -18.83
CA LYS A 275 14.23 27.78 -18.91
C LYS A 275 13.07 28.78 -18.87
N THR A 276 11.96 28.47 -19.53
CA THR A 276 10.78 29.33 -19.54
C THR A 276 10.05 29.32 -18.20
N PHE A 277 10.13 28.20 -17.48
CA PHE A 277 9.28 27.94 -16.34
C PHE A 277 9.94 28.17 -14.98
N ALA A 278 11.14 27.61 -14.79
CA ALA A 278 11.88 27.65 -13.52
C ALA A 278 13.38 27.35 -13.72
N PRO A 279 14.12 28.20 -14.46
CA PRO A 279 15.50 27.90 -14.91
C PRO A 279 16.47 27.62 -13.74
N ALA A 280 16.26 28.28 -12.61
CA ALA A 280 17.11 28.15 -11.45
C ALA A 280 16.94 26.80 -10.74
N GLN A 281 15.77 26.14 -10.87
CA GLN A 281 15.39 24.99 -10.05
C GLN A 281 15.75 23.63 -10.64
N TRP A 282 16.15 23.57 -11.91
CA TRP A 282 16.39 22.29 -12.58
C TRP A 282 17.74 22.26 -13.29
N SER A 283 18.32 21.06 -13.40
CA SER A 283 19.62 20.85 -14.02
C SER A 283 19.73 19.51 -14.75
N LYS A 284 20.73 19.44 -15.63
CA LYS A 284 21.20 18.17 -16.17
C LYS A 284 21.62 17.26 -15.01
N PRO A 285 21.33 15.95 -15.07
CA PRO A 285 21.87 15.01 -14.09
C PRO A 285 23.41 14.96 -14.18
N PRO A 286 24.14 14.67 -13.07
CA PRO A 286 25.60 14.63 -13.07
C PRO A 286 26.19 13.68 -14.12
N ARG A 287 25.47 12.58 -14.39
CA ARG A 287 25.77 11.62 -15.46
C ARG A 287 24.46 11.15 -16.07
N PHE A 288 24.47 10.93 -17.38
CA PHE A 288 23.37 10.24 -18.03
C PHE A 288 23.45 8.74 -17.76
N GLY A 289 22.32 8.15 -17.38
CA GLY A 289 22.18 6.70 -17.27
C GLY A 289 22.16 6.01 -18.63
N THR A 290 22.36 4.70 -18.63
CA THR A 290 22.20 3.79 -19.76
C THR A 290 21.10 2.78 -19.45
N GLY A 291 20.43 2.26 -20.48
CA GLY A 291 19.33 1.30 -20.33
C GLY A 291 17.95 1.92 -20.65
N ALA A 292 16.90 1.12 -20.46
CA ALA A 292 15.54 1.47 -20.89
C ALA A 292 14.96 2.67 -20.11
N CYS A 293 15.24 2.79 -18.81
CA CYS A 293 14.77 3.90 -17.97
C CYS A 293 15.92 4.86 -17.66
N MET A 294 15.83 6.12 -18.07
CA MET A 294 16.92 7.11 -17.92
C MET A 294 16.43 8.44 -17.37
N THR A 295 17.23 9.07 -16.51
CA THR A 295 17.00 10.48 -16.10
C THR A 295 17.52 11.41 -17.19
N VAL A 296 16.67 12.30 -17.69
CA VAL A 296 17.03 13.34 -18.65
C VAL A 296 17.26 14.69 -17.97
N TYR A 297 16.56 14.95 -16.87
CA TYR A 297 16.64 16.20 -16.11
C TYR A 297 16.26 15.98 -14.65
N GLN A 298 16.71 16.85 -13.74
CA GLN A 298 16.41 16.70 -12.31
C GLN A 298 16.27 18.06 -11.60
N PHE A 299 15.50 18.07 -10.52
CA PHE A 299 15.41 19.21 -9.62
C PHE A 299 16.76 19.41 -8.92
N LYS A 300 17.16 20.67 -8.71
CA LYS A 300 18.37 21.03 -7.98
C LYS A 300 18.09 20.98 -6.48
N GLY A 301 18.83 20.14 -5.76
CA GLY A 301 18.65 19.96 -4.32
C GLY A 301 17.41 19.12 -4.00
N ASP A 302 16.83 19.37 -2.82
CA ASP A 302 15.64 18.67 -2.35
C ASP A 302 14.37 19.36 -2.85
N PHE A 303 13.46 18.57 -3.42
CA PHE A 303 12.17 19.11 -3.89
C PHE A 303 11.19 19.33 -2.74
N ARG A 304 11.38 18.70 -1.58
CA ARG A 304 10.47 18.84 -0.44
C ARG A 304 10.61 20.26 0.14
N VAL A 305 9.48 20.94 0.28
CA VAL A 305 9.40 22.20 1.02
C VAL A 305 9.27 21.86 2.49
N VAL A 306 10.03 22.54 3.34
CA VAL A 306 10.02 22.29 4.79
C VAL A 306 9.73 23.58 5.56
N ASN A 307 9.08 23.42 6.70
CA ASN A 307 8.87 24.49 7.68
C ASN A 307 10.14 24.70 8.52
N ASP A 308 10.13 25.70 9.40
CA ASP A 308 11.27 26.04 10.28
C ASP A 308 11.73 24.87 11.18
N ASP A 309 10.82 23.95 11.52
CA ASP A 309 11.12 22.74 12.31
C ASP A 309 11.62 21.55 11.47
N GLY A 310 11.79 21.75 10.16
CA GLY A 310 12.28 20.73 9.22
C GLY A 310 11.23 19.71 8.79
N ARG A 311 9.96 19.84 9.21
CA ARG A 311 8.85 19.00 8.73
C ARG A 311 8.38 19.44 7.37
N ILE A 312 7.78 18.52 6.63
CA ILE A 312 7.28 18.78 5.28
C ILE A 312 6.11 19.78 5.30
N ASP A 313 6.18 20.80 4.45
CA ASP A 313 5.02 21.56 4.01
C ASP A 313 4.35 20.79 2.86
N LEU A 314 3.27 20.08 3.19
CA LEU A 314 2.57 19.23 2.22
C LEU A 314 1.95 20.02 1.07
N GLU A 315 1.38 21.19 1.36
CA GLU A 315 0.70 22.01 0.37
C GLU A 315 1.71 22.59 -0.63
N SER A 316 2.76 23.26 -0.13
CA SER A 316 3.79 23.84 -0.99
C SER A 316 4.58 22.77 -1.75
N THR A 317 4.82 21.61 -1.13
CA THR A 317 5.48 20.49 -1.82
C THR A 317 4.59 19.93 -2.91
N LEU A 318 3.30 19.70 -2.65
CA LEU A 318 2.36 19.21 -3.65
C LEU A 318 2.18 20.21 -4.80
N ALA A 319 2.10 21.51 -4.49
CA ALA A 319 2.06 22.56 -5.49
C ALA A 319 3.28 22.51 -6.40
N ARG A 320 4.50 22.36 -5.85
CA ARG A 320 5.74 22.18 -6.60
C ARG A 320 5.73 20.92 -7.46
N LEU A 321 5.23 19.79 -6.95
CA LEU A 321 5.11 18.56 -7.73
C LEU A 321 4.14 18.72 -8.90
N ARG A 322 2.98 19.34 -8.66
CA ARG A 322 1.99 19.64 -9.71
C ARG A 322 2.56 20.59 -10.76
N GLN A 323 3.32 21.58 -10.31
CA GLN A 323 4.02 22.54 -11.13
C GLN A 323 5.05 21.86 -12.05
N SER A 324 5.76 20.86 -11.52
CA SER A 324 6.77 20.08 -12.26
C SER A 324 6.19 19.30 -13.44
N GLN A 325 4.90 18.95 -13.40
CA GLN A 325 4.20 18.27 -14.51
C GLN A 325 4.20 19.10 -15.80
N ARG A 326 4.29 20.44 -15.69
CA ARG A 326 4.35 21.35 -16.84
C ARG A 326 5.59 21.15 -17.71
N LEU A 327 6.64 20.52 -17.18
CA LEU A 327 7.81 20.14 -17.98
C LEU A 327 7.46 19.12 -19.07
N LEU A 328 6.42 18.33 -18.85
CA LEU A 328 5.97 17.25 -19.73
C LEU A 328 4.61 17.53 -20.38
N THR A 329 3.91 18.61 -19.99
CA THR A 329 2.66 19.01 -20.64
C THR A 329 2.92 19.49 -22.07
N SER A 330 2.01 19.17 -23.01
CA SER A 330 2.04 19.45 -24.46
C SER A 330 3.16 18.77 -25.27
N ILE A 331 3.04 17.46 -25.49
CA ILE A 331 3.66 16.75 -26.62
C ILE A 331 2.53 16.32 -27.53
#